data_AF-A0A2P5K5P3-F1
#
_entry.id   AF-A0A2P5K5P3-F1
#
_cell.length_a   1.000
_cell.length_b   1.000
_cell.length_c   1.000
_cell.angle_alpha   90.00
_cell.angle_beta   90.00
_cell.angle_gamma   90.00
#
_symmetry.space_group_name_H-M   'P 1'
#
loop_
_entity.id
_entity.type
_entity.pdbx_description
1 polymer ?
#
loop_
_entity_poly.entity_id
_entity_poly.type
_entity_poly.pdbx_seq_one_letter_code
_entity_poly.pdbx_strand_id
1 'polypeptide(L)'
;MITIELNDVEVEIEKGSTLADILKKTQTSYTKDAIIGIVKGGEEIKTLTTEYSLFTNKGEFKIEVDSEKSELINIWLTHFTDSNLQAHWATPDVTAFGPISTDIKTDRDTYEYQRYDVIFGAGGYDAKNTYLLFAKDRHNASYGGYNGGIFGRVISGKNNIAKLDQGDSIDRIEPVIKWETLTDKVITTDLDLLLEDGMKIFSYISVDLREDSPQGAEHFLGAVRKGLFNASDSSSSYIVDDVLKGEICPFESLDSRSEGTVAIRTKGIGTGRAFISKEDRTSSAVHSIIGNVTKGLELVKLAENTHKLEIRVNPQQVMFLGLNIDEAKAKAQERGLAIEIDGDSSDQAMIVEQDPKTTMEILKNKKVSVLGIPPDLLLHIKFYYDKAPITIEYLRHALKLKERPVGPLSVFFTYENTILFKTIKRAEGYKELMPENTPSDKVIAGEMGVTNQASRQYGIIGIKNEDDERYGPTGEKFHSTNIIGRVIDAEKLKSVSQGDIIYITEVD
;
A
#
# COMPACT_ATOMS: atom_id res chain seq x y z
N MET A 1 23.00 -17.75 -19.19
CA MET A 1 21.97 -17.50 -18.17
C MET A 1 22.42 -16.27 -17.39
N ILE A 2 21.47 -15.48 -16.93
CA ILE A 2 21.67 -14.44 -15.92
C ILE A 2 20.70 -14.73 -14.77
N THR A 3 21.06 -14.32 -13.58
CA THR A 3 20.27 -14.47 -12.36
C THR A 3 19.77 -13.10 -11.93
N ILE A 4 18.46 -12.99 -11.74
CA ILE A 4 17.80 -11.78 -11.24
C ILE A 4 16.93 -12.13 -10.04
N GLU A 5 16.46 -11.13 -9.32
CA GLU A 5 15.51 -11.29 -8.22
C GLU A 5 14.21 -10.55 -8.59
N LEU A 6 13.08 -11.25 -8.69
CA LEU A 6 11.76 -10.65 -8.91
C LEU A 6 10.90 -10.82 -7.67
N ASN A 7 10.51 -9.71 -7.03
CA ASN A 7 9.69 -9.68 -5.82
C ASN A 7 10.23 -10.62 -4.73
N ASP A 8 11.53 -10.50 -4.44
CA ASP A 8 12.29 -11.29 -3.46
C ASP A 8 12.43 -12.78 -3.82
N VAL A 9 12.23 -13.15 -5.09
CA VAL A 9 12.40 -14.51 -5.61
C VAL A 9 13.47 -14.53 -6.68
N GLU A 10 14.52 -15.33 -6.46
CA GLU A 10 15.60 -15.53 -7.44
C GLU A 10 15.09 -16.31 -8.67
N VAL A 11 15.42 -15.83 -9.87
CA VAL A 11 15.03 -16.46 -11.13
C VAL A 11 16.19 -16.45 -12.11
N GLU A 12 16.53 -17.63 -12.64
CA GLU A 12 17.45 -17.76 -13.76
C GLU A 12 16.73 -17.53 -15.09
N ILE A 13 17.28 -16.69 -15.95
CA ILE A 13 16.73 -16.37 -17.28
C ILE A 13 17.82 -16.40 -18.36
N GLU A 14 17.39 -16.47 -19.61
CA GLU A 14 18.29 -16.39 -20.75
C GLU A 14 18.83 -14.96 -20.90
N LYS A 15 20.06 -14.83 -21.40
CA LYS A 15 20.65 -13.52 -21.63
C LYS A 15 19.89 -12.82 -22.77
N GLY A 16 19.43 -11.60 -22.53
CA GLY A 16 18.63 -10.84 -23.49
C GLY A 16 17.12 -10.97 -23.28
N SER A 17 16.66 -11.66 -22.24
CA SER A 17 15.25 -11.61 -21.80
C SER A 17 14.85 -10.22 -21.34
N THR A 18 13.56 -9.89 -21.56
CA THR A 18 12.95 -8.61 -21.17
C THR A 18 12.16 -8.72 -19.87
N LEU A 19 11.69 -7.58 -19.36
CA LEU A 19 10.69 -7.53 -18.27
C LEU A 19 9.42 -8.32 -18.62
N ALA A 20 8.93 -8.23 -19.86
CA ALA A 20 7.76 -8.99 -20.30
C ALA A 20 7.99 -10.51 -20.18
N ASP A 21 9.19 -10.98 -20.58
CA ASP A 21 9.53 -12.39 -20.54
C ASP A 21 9.54 -12.94 -19.12
N ILE A 22 10.14 -12.22 -18.17
CA ILE A 22 10.21 -12.66 -16.77
C ILE A 22 8.83 -12.65 -16.10
N LEU A 23 8.01 -11.62 -16.33
CA LEU A 23 6.66 -11.55 -15.75
C LEU A 23 5.80 -12.70 -16.27
N LYS A 24 5.89 -13.01 -17.57
CA LYS A 24 5.20 -14.15 -18.18
C LYS A 24 5.71 -15.49 -17.65
N LYS A 25 7.03 -15.67 -17.55
CA LYS A 25 7.66 -16.90 -17.03
C LYS A 25 7.24 -17.20 -15.59
N THR A 26 7.16 -16.16 -14.77
CA THR A 26 6.79 -16.27 -13.34
C THR A 26 5.28 -16.20 -13.10
N GLN A 27 4.47 -16.00 -14.14
CA GLN A 27 3.02 -15.76 -14.03
C GLN A 27 2.68 -14.58 -13.10
N THR A 28 3.58 -13.60 -13.04
CA THR A 28 3.38 -12.39 -12.24
C THR A 28 2.42 -11.47 -12.99
N SER A 29 1.29 -11.13 -12.36
CA SER A 29 0.36 -10.13 -12.88
C SER A 29 1.04 -8.78 -13.06
N TYR A 30 0.60 -8.05 -14.09
CA TYR A 30 0.99 -6.67 -14.32
C TYR A 30 -0.22 -5.86 -14.78
N THR A 31 -0.51 -4.82 -14.04
CA THR A 31 -1.56 -3.85 -14.34
C THR A 31 -0.99 -2.75 -15.21
N LYS A 32 -1.67 -2.45 -16.31
CA LYS A 32 -1.23 -1.39 -17.24
C LYS A 32 -0.97 -0.07 -16.50
N ASP A 33 0.12 0.59 -16.87
CA ASP A 33 0.62 1.84 -16.28
C ASP A 33 1.14 1.73 -14.84
N ALA A 34 1.17 0.53 -14.24
CA ALA A 34 1.83 0.34 -12.95
C ALA A 34 3.35 0.43 -13.13
N ILE A 35 4.03 1.11 -12.22
CA ILE A 35 5.48 1.21 -12.24
C ILE A 35 6.13 -0.10 -11.79
N ILE A 36 7.28 -0.41 -12.38
CA ILE A 36 8.20 -1.44 -11.94
C ILE A 36 9.46 -0.74 -11.46
N GLY A 37 9.88 -1.08 -10.24
CA GLY A 37 11.13 -0.61 -9.66
C GLY A 37 12.24 -1.61 -9.93
N ILE A 38 13.38 -1.13 -10.39
CA ILE A 38 14.58 -1.94 -10.59
C ILE A 38 15.72 -1.32 -9.80
N VAL A 39 16.40 -2.15 -9.02
CA VAL A 39 17.66 -1.82 -8.38
C VAL A 39 18.72 -2.68 -9.05
N LYS A 40 19.67 -2.03 -9.73
CA LYS A 40 20.83 -2.75 -10.28
C LYS A 40 21.77 -3.08 -9.12
N GLY A 41 22.12 -4.36 -8.93
CA GLY A 41 22.95 -4.77 -7.80
C GLY A 41 23.71 -6.06 -8.01
N GLY A 42 24.99 -5.94 -8.39
CA GLY A 42 25.98 -7.01 -8.24
C GLY A 42 27.22 -6.47 -7.56
N GLU A 43 27.59 -7.06 -6.41
CA GLU A 43 28.82 -6.82 -5.61
C GLU A 43 29.02 -5.42 -4.95
N GLU A 44 28.67 -4.30 -5.58
CA GLU A 44 28.95 -2.94 -5.05
C GLU A 44 28.19 -2.58 -3.74
N ILE A 45 27.08 -3.26 -3.44
CA ILE A 45 26.24 -2.96 -2.26
C ILE A 45 26.93 -3.36 -0.95
N LYS A 46 27.70 -4.47 -0.92
CA LYS A 46 28.44 -4.90 0.29
C LYS A 46 29.52 -3.88 0.68
N THR A 47 30.12 -3.20 -0.31
CA THR A 47 31.17 -2.19 -0.09
C THR A 47 30.66 -0.80 0.30
N LEU A 48 29.35 -0.52 0.14
CA LEU A 48 28.77 0.82 0.34
C LEU A 48 27.94 0.98 1.63
N THR A 49 27.67 -0.10 2.35
CA THR A 49 26.91 -0.03 3.60
C THR A 49 27.81 -0.01 4.84
N THR A 50 27.50 0.92 5.75
CA THR A 50 28.12 1.00 7.07
C THR A 50 27.33 0.23 8.12
N GLU A 51 26.14 -0.30 7.84
CA GLU A 51 25.30 -0.96 8.85
C GLU A 51 25.09 -2.44 8.55
N TYR A 52 25.11 -3.29 9.58
CA TYR A 52 24.91 -4.74 9.48
C TYR A 52 24.00 -5.25 10.60
N SER A 53 23.03 -6.09 10.25
CA SER A 53 22.22 -6.88 11.18
C SER A 53 22.92 -8.20 11.49
N LEU A 54 23.05 -8.53 12.77
CA LEU A 54 23.59 -9.80 13.25
C LEU A 54 22.47 -10.59 13.92
N PHE A 55 22.25 -11.81 13.45
CA PHE A 55 21.25 -12.74 13.98
C PHE A 55 21.95 -13.76 14.86
N THR A 56 21.52 -13.82 16.13
CA THR A 56 22.07 -14.75 17.11
C THR A 56 20.99 -15.64 17.70
N ASN A 57 21.39 -16.73 18.34
CA ASN A 57 20.52 -17.55 19.18
C ASN A 57 19.91 -16.80 20.38
N LYS A 58 20.33 -15.56 20.67
CA LYS A 58 19.79 -14.67 21.73
C LYS A 58 18.99 -13.49 21.19
N GLY A 59 18.77 -13.41 19.87
CA GLY A 59 18.04 -12.33 19.21
C GLY A 59 18.92 -11.54 18.23
N GLU A 60 18.34 -10.48 17.66
CA GLU A 60 18.99 -9.64 16.66
C GLU A 60 19.60 -8.38 17.28
N PHE A 61 20.74 -7.93 16.74
CA PHE A 61 21.25 -6.59 16.99
C PHE A 61 21.90 -6.01 15.73
N LYS A 62 22.08 -4.69 15.68
CA LYS A 62 22.70 -4.00 14.53
C LYS A 62 24.00 -3.34 14.95
N ILE A 63 25.00 -3.42 14.08
CA ILE A 63 26.26 -2.66 14.20
C ILE A 63 26.37 -1.63 13.10
N GLU A 64 27.11 -0.57 13.39
CA GLU A 64 27.62 0.38 12.41
C GLU A 64 29.14 0.27 12.39
N VAL A 65 29.73 0.07 11.20
CA VAL A 65 31.17 0.02 10.97
C VAL A 65 31.70 1.40 10.58
N ASP A 66 32.90 1.71 11.04
CA ASP A 66 33.57 2.99 10.85
C ASP A 66 34.30 3.04 9.51
N SER A 67 33.72 3.74 8.53
CA SER A 67 34.23 3.86 7.15
C SER A 67 35.66 4.39 7.05
N GLU A 68 36.16 5.11 8.06
CA GLU A 68 37.53 5.63 8.06
C GLU A 68 38.58 4.52 8.32
N LYS A 69 38.14 3.34 8.78
CA LYS A 69 39.01 2.19 9.12
C LYS A 69 39.02 1.14 8.01
N SER A 70 39.38 1.57 6.80
CA SER A 70 39.35 0.76 5.58
C SER A 70 40.05 -0.61 5.71
N GLU A 71 41.21 -0.69 6.38
CA GLU A 71 41.92 -1.95 6.59
C GLU A 71 41.09 -2.97 7.41
N LEU A 72 40.43 -2.54 8.49
CA LEU A 72 39.62 -3.42 9.34
C LEU A 72 38.28 -3.76 8.68
N ILE A 73 37.71 -2.86 7.88
CA ILE A 73 36.50 -3.13 7.10
C ILE A 73 36.77 -4.22 6.06
N ASN A 74 37.93 -4.21 5.40
CA ASN A 74 38.27 -5.28 4.46
C ASN A 74 38.33 -6.65 5.15
N ILE A 75 38.87 -6.70 6.37
CA ILE A 75 38.88 -7.94 7.18
C ILE A 75 37.45 -8.37 7.53
N TRP A 76 36.60 -7.44 7.95
CA TRP A 76 35.18 -7.70 8.23
C TRP A 76 34.46 -8.30 7.02
N LEU A 77 34.53 -7.63 5.87
CA LEU A 77 33.87 -8.04 4.64
C LEU A 77 34.36 -9.41 4.16
N THR A 78 35.68 -9.62 4.17
CA THR A 78 36.32 -10.82 3.59
C THR A 78 36.15 -12.06 4.46
N HIS A 79 36.18 -11.91 5.78
CA HIS A 79 36.33 -13.05 6.69
C HIS A 79 35.13 -13.29 7.60
N PHE A 80 34.33 -12.27 7.92
CA PHE A 80 33.28 -12.39 8.93
C PHE A 80 31.87 -12.41 8.34
N THR A 81 31.57 -11.63 7.30
CA THR A 81 30.18 -11.47 6.81
C THR A 81 29.51 -12.76 6.35
N ASP A 82 30.26 -13.71 5.80
CA ASP A 82 29.75 -15.00 5.33
C ASP A 82 30.08 -16.17 6.29
N SER A 83 30.54 -15.87 7.51
CA SER A 83 30.97 -16.86 8.51
C SER A 83 29.93 -17.10 9.60
N ASN A 84 29.67 -18.37 9.92
CA ASN A 84 28.97 -18.75 11.16
C ASN A 84 29.97 -18.74 12.32
N LEU A 85 29.68 -17.96 13.36
CA LEU A 85 30.60 -17.75 14.46
C LEU A 85 30.03 -18.30 15.76
N GLN A 86 30.88 -18.91 16.57
CA GLN A 86 30.56 -19.30 17.94
C GLN A 86 31.37 -18.49 18.94
N ALA A 87 30.73 -18.11 20.05
CA ALA A 87 31.38 -17.45 21.17
C ALA A 87 32.33 -18.44 21.88
N HIS A 88 33.63 -18.26 21.67
CA HIS A 88 34.66 -19.11 22.26
C HIS A 88 34.80 -18.86 23.76
N TRP A 89 34.72 -17.60 24.17
CA TRP A 89 34.79 -17.20 25.57
C TRP A 89 34.02 -15.89 25.80
N ALA A 90 33.61 -15.68 27.05
CA ALA A 90 32.92 -14.48 27.49
C ALA A 90 33.38 -14.09 28.90
N THR A 91 33.39 -12.79 29.17
CA THR A 91 33.60 -12.19 30.48
C THR A 91 32.45 -11.21 30.77
N PRO A 92 32.39 -10.62 31.98
CA PRO A 92 31.48 -9.51 32.24
C PRO A 92 31.69 -8.31 31.30
N ASP A 93 32.91 -8.11 30.82
CA ASP A 93 33.31 -6.95 30.02
C ASP A 93 33.13 -7.16 28.51
N VAL A 94 33.25 -8.39 28.01
CA VAL A 94 33.26 -8.66 26.57
C VAL A 94 32.81 -10.09 26.23
N THR A 95 32.26 -10.31 25.04
CA THR A 95 32.08 -11.66 24.45
C THR A 95 32.89 -11.76 23.16
N ALA A 96 33.60 -12.89 22.96
CA ALA A 96 34.48 -13.09 21.81
C ALA A 96 34.04 -14.28 20.94
N PHE A 97 33.84 -14.00 19.65
CA PHE A 97 33.40 -14.93 18.61
C PHE A 97 34.56 -15.30 17.68
N GLY A 98 34.68 -16.57 17.32
CA GLY A 98 35.78 -17.09 16.49
C GLY A 98 36.53 -18.24 17.18
N PRO A 99 37.83 -18.45 16.89
CA PRO A 99 38.71 -17.63 16.06
C PRO A 99 38.51 -17.84 14.55
N ILE A 100 38.94 -16.85 13.76
CA ILE A 100 39.12 -16.92 12.31
C ILE A 100 40.55 -16.49 11.97
N SER A 101 41.14 -17.11 10.94
CA SER A 101 42.45 -16.71 10.42
C SER A 101 42.31 -15.48 9.52
N THR A 102 42.99 -14.39 9.87
CA THR A 102 43.01 -13.13 9.11
C THR A 102 44.44 -12.59 8.99
N ASP A 103 44.58 -11.39 8.45
CA ASP A 103 45.82 -10.61 8.33
C ASP A 103 45.82 -9.35 9.22
N ILE A 104 45.04 -9.34 10.31
CA ILE A 104 45.00 -8.19 11.22
C ILE A 104 46.38 -7.86 11.80
N LYS A 105 46.72 -6.57 11.85
CA LYS A 105 47.92 -6.09 12.56
C LYS A 105 47.73 -6.24 14.07
N THR A 106 48.78 -6.63 14.77
CA THR A 106 48.74 -6.89 16.22
C THR A 106 49.73 -6.03 16.99
N ASP A 107 49.38 -5.62 18.20
CA ASP A 107 50.31 -5.07 19.20
C ASP A 107 50.01 -5.62 20.59
N ARG A 108 50.76 -5.18 21.60
CA ARG A 108 50.60 -5.60 23.01
C ARG A 108 50.13 -4.46 23.91
N ASP A 109 49.69 -3.36 23.32
CA ASP A 109 49.32 -2.18 24.07
C ASP A 109 47.96 -2.40 24.76
N THR A 110 47.73 -1.62 25.82
CA THR A 110 46.45 -1.62 26.53
C THR A 110 45.63 -0.44 26.03
N TYR A 111 44.38 -0.71 25.67
CA TYR A 111 43.45 0.28 25.16
C TYR A 111 42.21 0.36 26.05
N GLU A 112 41.57 1.51 25.99
CA GLU A 112 40.28 1.75 26.62
C GLU A 112 39.15 1.41 25.63
N TYR A 113 38.24 0.55 26.06
CA TYR A 113 37.06 0.17 25.28
C TYR A 113 35.81 0.74 25.93
N GLN A 114 34.93 1.32 25.11
CA GLN A 114 33.62 1.75 25.55
C GLN A 114 32.62 0.61 25.43
N ARG A 115 31.58 0.70 26.26
CA ARG A 115 30.41 -0.17 26.12
C ARG A 115 29.86 -0.06 24.69
N TYR A 116 29.57 -1.22 24.09
CA TYR A 116 29.07 -1.40 22.72
C TYR A 116 30.09 -1.23 21.58
N ASP A 117 31.39 -1.13 21.88
CA ASP A 117 32.39 -1.19 20.83
C ASP A 117 32.48 -2.60 20.22
N VAL A 118 32.72 -2.64 18.91
CA VAL A 118 32.95 -3.85 18.13
C VAL A 118 34.41 -3.87 17.72
N ILE A 119 35.09 -4.95 18.08
CA ILE A 119 36.56 -5.01 18.14
C ILE A 119 37.04 -6.27 17.43
N PHE A 120 38.14 -6.16 16.70
CA PHE A 120 38.94 -7.32 16.33
C PHE A 120 40.12 -7.47 17.30
N GLY A 121 40.20 -8.65 17.94
CA GLY A 121 41.31 -9.02 18.82
C GLY A 121 42.06 -10.22 18.29
N ALA A 122 43.37 -10.29 18.50
CA ALA A 122 44.22 -11.40 18.09
C ALA A 122 44.67 -12.21 19.31
N GLY A 123 44.08 -13.38 19.51
CA GLY A 123 44.42 -14.28 20.60
C GLY A 123 45.88 -14.71 20.55
N GLY A 124 46.62 -14.51 21.65
CA GLY A 124 48.06 -14.81 21.69
C GLY A 124 48.91 -13.90 20.81
N TYR A 125 48.36 -12.77 20.34
CA TYR A 125 49.01 -11.85 19.40
C TYR A 125 49.35 -12.50 18.05
N ASP A 126 48.49 -13.42 17.60
CA ASP A 126 48.59 -14.10 16.32
C ASP A 126 47.34 -13.81 15.48
N ALA A 127 47.52 -13.18 14.31
CA ALA A 127 46.44 -12.85 13.38
C ALA A 127 45.65 -14.08 12.88
N LYS A 128 46.25 -15.28 12.97
CA LYS A 128 45.55 -16.54 12.69
C LYS A 128 44.46 -16.88 13.71
N ASN A 129 44.50 -16.24 14.89
CA ASN A 129 43.57 -16.42 15.98
C ASN A 129 42.76 -15.13 16.22
N THR A 130 42.17 -14.58 15.16
CA THR A 130 41.39 -13.33 15.26
C THR A 130 39.98 -13.60 15.76
N TYR A 131 39.54 -12.83 16.73
CA TYR A 131 38.21 -12.86 17.31
C TYR A 131 37.45 -11.58 16.98
N LEU A 132 36.14 -11.72 16.80
CA LEU A 132 35.19 -10.62 16.81
C LEU A 132 34.66 -10.45 18.23
N LEU A 133 34.95 -9.32 18.85
CA LEU A 133 34.58 -9.03 20.23
C LEU A 133 33.50 -7.95 20.32
N PHE A 134 32.56 -8.14 21.25
CA PHE A 134 31.53 -7.16 21.58
C PHE A 134 31.67 -6.72 23.03
N ALA A 135 31.99 -5.44 23.24
CA ALA A 135 32.14 -4.88 24.58
C ALA A 135 30.79 -4.70 25.28
N LYS A 136 30.64 -5.33 26.45
CA LYS A 136 29.46 -5.26 27.33
C LYS A 136 29.50 -4.10 28.32
N ASP A 137 30.70 -3.68 28.71
CA ASP A 137 30.93 -2.55 29.62
C ASP A 137 32.23 -1.82 29.28
N ARG A 138 32.45 -0.64 29.87
CA ARG A 138 33.67 0.14 29.73
C ARG A 138 34.80 -0.51 30.53
N HIS A 139 35.94 -0.76 29.89
CA HIS A 139 37.07 -1.43 30.52
C HIS A 139 38.40 -1.10 29.80
N ASN A 140 39.53 -1.49 30.42
CA ASN A 140 40.85 -1.40 29.80
C ASN A 140 41.41 -2.81 29.64
N ALA A 141 41.87 -3.15 28.43
CA ALA A 141 42.44 -4.48 28.16
C ALA A 141 43.41 -4.45 26.98
N SER A 142 44.22 -5.50 26.85
CA SER A 142 44.98 -5.79 25.65
C SER A 142 44.35 -7.00 24.96
N TYR A 143 43.68 -6.77 23.83
CA TYR A 143 43.08 -7.82 23.01
C TYR A 143 43.93 -8.17 21.79
N GLY A 144 45.11 -7.57 21.64
CA GLY A 144 46.08 -7.93 20.61
C GLY A 144 45.83 -7.35 19.23
N GLY A 145 44.77 -6.55 19.03
CA GLY A 145 44.53 -5.82 17.78
C GLY A 145 45.26 -4.48 17.75
N TYR A 146 45.89 -4.14 16.62
CA TYR A 146 46.64 -2.89 16.48
C TYR A 146 45.76 -1.66 16.73
N ASN A 147 46.24 -0.70 17.53
CA ASN A 147 45.49 0.51 17.88
C ASN A 147 44.10 0.21 18.49
N GLY A 148 44.02 -0.88 19.26
CA GLY A 148 42.80 -1.35 19.91
C GLY A 148 41.86 -2.15 19.03
N GLY A 149 42.05 -2.21 17.70
CA GLY A 149 41.24 -3.05 16.81
C GLY A 149 39.74 -2.70 16.73
N ILE A 150 39.30 -1.58 17.30
CA ILE A 150 37.91 -1.13 17.25
C ILE A 150 37.58 -0.76 15.80
N PHE A 151 36.52 -1.30 15.22
CA PHE A 151 36.11 -0.99 13.83
C PHE A 151 34.63 -0.62 13.68
N GLY A 152 33.84 -0.71 14.76
CA GLY A 152 32.42 -0.37 14.71
C GLY A 152 31.80 -0.31 16.10
N ARG A 153 30.49 -0.09 16.15
CA ARG A 153 29.70 -0.01 17.39
C ARG A 153 28.32 -0.63 17.22
N VAL A 154 27.76 -1.15 18.31
CA VAL A 154 26.36 -1.63 18.32
C VAL A 154 25.40 -0.44 18.40
N ILE A 155 24.57 -0.27 17.37
CA ILE A 155 23.63 0.84 17.23
C ILE A 155 22.19 0.47 17.64
N SER A 156 21.78 -0.79 17.50
CA SER A 156 20.46 -1.30 17.89
C SER A 156 20.56 -2.68 18.54
N GLY A 157 19.53 -3.12 19.27
CA GLY A 157 19.52 -4.44 19.93
C GLY A 157 20.45 -4.56 21.14
N LYS A 158 20.82 -3.43 21.77
CA LYS A 158 21.78 -3.35 22.90
C LYS A 158 21.43 -4.28 24.09
N ASN A 159 20.14 -4.53 24.31
CA ASN A 159 19.67 -5.46 25.35
C ASN A 159 20.10 -6.91 25.09
N ASN A 160 20.39 -7.29 23.84
CA ASN A 160 20.82 -8.63 23.48
C ASN A 160 22.32 -8.81 23.72
N ILE A 161 23.14 -7.76 23.58
CA ILE A 161 24.58 -7.80 23.88
C ILE A 161 24.86 -8.21 25.32
N ALA A 162 24.08 -7.69 26.27
CA ALA A 162 24.22 -8.02 27.69
C ALA A 162 23.91 -9.49 28.01
N LYS A 163 23.23 -10.21 27.11
CA LYS A 163 22.82 -11.61 27.29
C LYS A 163 23.76 -12.61 26.62
N LEU A 164 24.69 -12.14 25.78
CA LEU A 164 25.62 -13.01 25.05
C LEU A 164 26.61 -13.65 26.03
N ASP A 165 26.79 -14.96 25.94
CA ASP A 165 27.71 -15.72 26.79
C ASP A 165 28.50 -16.75 25.97
N GLN A 166 29.43 -17.45 26.62
CA GLN A 166 30.19 -18.53 26.00
C GLN A 166 29.24 -19.60 25.42
N GLY A 167 29.52 -20.01 24.18
CA GLY A 167 28.74 -21.03 23.47
C GLY A 167 27.61 -20.48 22.58
N ASP A 168 27.23 -19.21 22.72
CA ASP A 168 26.26 -18.55 21.83
C ASP A 168 26.78 -18.42 20.39
N SER A 169 25.87 -18.30 19.43
CA SER A 169 26.19 -18.28 18.00
C SER A 169 25.71 -17.00 17.31
N ILE A 170 26.50 -16.54 16.35
CA ILE A 170 26.04 -15.65 15.28
C ILE A 170 25.78 -16.54 14.08
N ASP A 171 24.51 -16.70 13.77
CA ASP A 171 24.02 -17.64 12.76
C ASP A 171 24.03 -17.01 11.37
N ARG A 172 23.93 -15.68 11.30
CA ARG A 172 23.91 -14.91 10.05
C ARG A 172 24.25 -13.46 10.27
N ILE A 173 24.90 -12.84 9.28
CA ILE A 173 25.19 -11.41 9.23
C ILE A 173 24.67 -10.88 7.89
N GLU A 174 23.83 -9.85 7.92
CA GLU A 174 23.24 -9.26 6.71
C GLU A 174 23.54 -7.76 6.64
N PRO A 175 24.01 -7.23 5.50
CA PRO A 175 24.14 -5.79 5.32
C PRO A 175 22.77 -5.11 5.41
N VAL A 176 22.67 -4.03 6.18
CA VAL A 176 21.50 -3.16 6.20
C VAL A 176 21.63 -2.21 5.01
N ILE A 177 20.86 -2.48 3.95
CA ILE A 177 20.90 -1.66 2.75
C ILE A 177 20.09 -0.38 3.01
N LYS A 178 20.78 0.73 3.25
CA LYS A 178 20.14 2.05 3.24
C LYS A 178 19.81 2.40 1.80
N TRP A 179 18.55 2.75 1.57
CA TRP A 179 18.04 3.04 0.23
C TRP A 179 18.75 4.23 -0.42
N GLU A 180 19.26 5.17 0.37
CA GLU A 180 19.95 6.38 -0.09
C GLU A 180 21.30 6.10 -0.78
N THR A 181 21.95 4.96 -0.49
CA THR A 181 23.24 4.57 -1.07
C THR A 181 23.14 3.77 -2.37
N LEU A 182 21.93 3.35 -2.77
CA LEU A 182 21.67 2.68 -4.05
C LEU A 182 21.67 3.73 -5.18
N THR A 183 22.75 3.80 -5.96
CA THR A 183 22.97 4.83 -6.99
C THR A 183 22.24 4.50 -8.31
N ASP A 184 22.05 3.21 -8.63
CA ASP A 184 21.48 2.76 -9.90
C ASP A 184 20.05 2.21 -9.74
N LYS A 185 19.10 3.14 -9.63
CA LYS A 185 17.66 2.86 -9.60
C LYS A 185 17.03 3.19 -10.93
N VAL A 186 16.16 2.31 -11.41
CA VAL A 186 15.32 2.55 -12.59
C VAL A 186 13.87 2.36 -12.19
N ILE A 187 13.02 3.33 -12.55
CA ILE A 187 11.56 3.18 -12.49
C ILE A 187 11.09 3.16 -13.93
N THR A 188 10.33 2.14 -14.31
CA THR A 188 9.88 1.98 -15.68
C THR A 188 8.47 1.41 -15.75
N THR A 189 7.80 1.69 -16.86
CA THR A 189 6.58 0.98 -17.31
C THR A 189 6.84 0.23 -18.64
N ASP A 190 8.06 0.34 -19.18
CA ASP A 190 8.48 -0.30 -20.41
C ASP A 190 8.81 -1.77 -20.17
N LEU A 191 7.95 -2.66 -20.65
CA LEU A 191 8.12 -4.10 -20.51
C LEU A 191 9.16 -4.68 -21.48
N ASP A 192 9.65 -3.90 -22.45
CA ASP A 192 10.69 -4.33 -23.40
C ASP A 192 12.10 -4.08 -22.86
N LEU A 193 12.23 -3.53 -21.65
CA LEU A 193 13.52 -3.30 -21.00
C LEU A 193 14.29 -4.63 -20.84
N LEU A 194 15.52 -4.64 -21.34
CA LEU A 194 16.43 -5.78 -21.26
C LEU A 194 16.99 -5.95 -19.84
N LEU A 195 16.98 -7.18 -19.37
CA LEU A 195 17.45 -7.52 -18.02
C LEU A 195 18.95 -7.81 -18.02
N GLU A 196 19.60 -7.31 -16.97
CA GLU A 196 21.01 -7.54 -16.67
C GLU A 196 21.13 -8.43 -15.42
N ASP A 197 22.26 -9.13 -15.33
CA ASP A 197 22.58 -9.99 -14.19
C ASP A 197 22.63 -9.19 -12.89
N GLY A 198 22.08 -9.74 -11.80
CA GLY A 198 22.02 -9.09 -10.50
C GLY A 198 20.95 -7.99 -10.36
N MET A 199 20.06 -7.80 -11.34
CA MET A 199 18.93 -6.88 -11.17
C MET A 199 17.94 -7.42 -10.12
N LYS A 200 17.55 -6.55 -9.18
CA LYS A 200 16.39 -6.74 -8.30
C LYS A 200 15.20 -5.97 -8.83
N ILE A 201 14.07 -6.63 -9.00
CA ILE A 201 12.88 -6.13 -9.69
C ILE A 201 11.70 -6.22 -8.73
N PHE A 202 11.00 -5.10 -8.53
CA PHE A 202 9.84 -4.96 -7.68
C PHE A 202 8.66 -4.53 -8.54
N SER A 203 7.67 -5.41 -8.71
CA SER A 203 6.54 -5.18 -9.62
C SER A 203 5.22 -4.92 -8.90
N TYR A 204 5.12 -5.23 -7.60
CA TYR A 204 3.92 -4.95 -6.81
C TYR A 204 4.27 -4.72 -5.33
N ILE A 205 3.33 -4.13 -4.59
CA ILE A 205 3.33 -4.08 -3.13
C ILE A 205 2.30 -5.03 -2.55
N SER A 206 2.62 -5.66 -1.40
CA SER A 206 1.65 -6.42 -0.61
C SER A 206 1.36 -5.71 0.69
N VAL A 207 0.08 -5.60 1.06
CA VAL A 207 -0.36 -4.98 2.31
C VAL A 207 -1.20 -5.96 3.11
N ASP A 208 -0.79 -6.22 4.35
CA ASP A 208 -1.60 -6.94 5.33
C ASP A 208 -2.38 -5.93 6.18
N LEU A 209 -3.70 -6.07 6.19
CA LEU A 209 -4.61 -5.24 6.96
C LEU A 209 -4.80 -5.80 8.37
N ARG A 210 -4.97 -4.90 9.34
CA ARG A 210 -5.21 -5.27 10.74
C ARG A 210 -6.68 -5.52 11.00
N GLU A 211 -6.98 -6.54 11.79
CA GLU A 211 -8.35 -6.87 12.21
C GLU A 211 -8.95 -5.85 13.19
N ASP A 212 -8.12 -5.08 13.91
CA ASP A 212 -8.55 -4.08 14.90
C ASP A 212 -8.93 -2.72 14.29
N SER A 213 -8.78 -2.56 12.97
CA SER A 213 -9.22 -1.38 12.20
C SER A 213 -10.11 -1.76 11.02
N PRO A 214 -11.27 -2.43 11.25
CA PRO A 214 -12.10 -2.99 10.18
C PRO A 214 -12.71 -1.93 9.25
N GLN A 215 -13.05 -0.74 9.76
CA GLN A 215 -13.63 0.32 8.92
C GLN A 215 -12.55 1.00 8.07
N GLY A 216 -11.37 1.25 8.64
CA GLY A 216 -10.23 1.78 7.90
C GLY A 216 -9.66 0.81 6.87
N ALA A 217 -9.72 -0.50 7.17
CA ALA A 217 -9.44 -1.56 6.21
C ALA A 217 -10.40 -1.52 5.01
N GLU A 218 -11.72 -1.44 5.25
CA GLU A 218 -12.71 -1.37 4.17
C GLU A 218 -12.57 -0.08 3.34
N HIS A 219 -12.28 1.05 3.99
CA HIS A 219 -11.94 2.30 3.32
C HIS A 219 -10.73 2.13 2.39
N PHE A 220 -9.64 1.53 2.87
CA PHE A 220 -8.45 1.28 2.06
C PHE A 220 -8.74 0.35 0.88
N LEU A 221 -9.48 -0.74 1.10
CA LEU A 221 -9.90 -1.67 0.05
C LEU A 221 -10.74 -0.97 -1.03
N GLY A 222 -11.62 -0.05 -0.65
CA GLY A 222 -12.35 0.80 -1.59
C GLY A 222 -11.44 1.68 -2.44
N ALA A 223 -10.41 2.28 -1.84
CA ALA A 223 -9.44 3.14 -2.54
C ALA A 223 -8.64 2.37 -3.59
N VAL A 224 -8.22 1.13 -3.27
CA VAL A 224 -7.36 0.30 -4.14
C VAL A 224 -8.13 -0.81 -4.88
N ARG A 225 -9.45 -0.70 -4.99
CA ARG A 225 -10.35 -1.70 -5.62
C ARG A 225 -9.93 -2.08 -7.05
N LYS A 226 -9.25 -1.20 -7.77
CA LYS A 226 -8.72 -1.44 -9.12
C LYS A 226 -7.34 -2.16 -9.13
N GLY A 227 -6.87 -2.64 -7.97
CA GLY A 227 -5.54 -3.27 -7.83
C GLY A 227 -4.39 -2.26 -7.90
N LEU A 228 -4.68 -0.97 -7.76
CA LEU A 228 -3.70 0.11 -7.90
C LEU A 228 -3.72 1.04 -6.69
N PHE A 229 -2.53 1.41 -6.21
CA PHE A 229 -2.32 2.54 -5.32
C PHE A 229 -1.79 3.71 -6.14
N ASN A 230 -2.52 4.82 -6.17
CA ASN A 230 -2.20 6.00 -6.96
C ASN A 230 -1.44 7.00 -6.09
N ALA A 231 -0.12 7.08 -6.25
CA ALA A 231 0.74 8.02 -5.54
C ALA A 231 0.43 9.46 -6.01
N SER A 232 -0.65 10.02 -5.46
CA SER A 232 -1.18 11.34 -5.78
C SER A 232 -0.29 12.44 -5.22
N ASP A 233 0.49 12.10 -4.18
CA ASP A 233 1.42 12.97 -3.48
C ASP A 233 2.49 12.09 -2.79
N SER A 234 3.67 12.64 -2.59
CA SER A 234 4.82 11.93 -2.04
C SER A 234 5.80 12.91 -1.40
N SER A 235 6.52 12.41 -0.40
CA SER A 235 7.63 13.09 0.24
C SER A 235 8.77 12.09 0.45
N SER A 236 9.85 12.53 1.09
CA SER A 236 10.89 11.61 1.58
C SER A 236 10.33 10.57 2.57
N SER A 237 9.22 10.89 3.26
CA SER A 237 8.75 10.11 4.40
C SER A 237 7.45 9.33 4.18
N TYR A 238 6.75 9.55 3.06
CA TYR A 238 5.50 8.85 2.74
C TYR A 238 5.12 8.98 1.26
N ILE A 239 4.22 8.12 0.82
CA ILE A 239 3.36 8.32 -0.37
C ILE A 239 1.89 8.36 0.05
N VAL A 240 1.04 9.01 -0.76
CA VAL A 240 -0.38 9.19 -0.47
C VAL A 240 -1.25 8.88 -1.68
N ASP A 241 -2.39 8.24 -1.42
CA ASP A 241 -3.49 8.07 -2.37
C ASP A 241 -4.67 8.98 -1.98
N ASP A 242 -5.14 9.78 -2.93
CA ASP A 242 -6.23 10.77 -2.79
C ASP A 242 -7.59 10.25 -3.30
N VAL A 243 -7.72 9.01 -3.77
CA VAL A 243 -8.95 8.44 -4.35
C VAL A 243 -10.15 8.65 -3.42
N LEU A 244 -9.99 8.37 -2.13
CA LEU A 244 -11.04 8.56 -1.10
C LEU A 244 -10.86 9.83 -0.27
N LYS A 245 -10.11 10.81 -0.77
CA LYS A 245 -9.99 12.12 -0.12
C LYS A 245 -11.37 12.77 0.02
N GLY A 246 -11.67 13.18 1.24
CA GLY A 246 -12.93 13.78 1.65
C GLY A 246 -13.94 12.77 2.20
N GLU A 247 -13.70 11.46 2.05
CA GLU A 247 -14.52 10.43 2.70
C GLU A 247 -14.10 10.26 4.17
N ILE A 248 -15.09 10.13 5.05
CA ILE A 248 -14.86 10.06 6.48
C ILE A 248 -14.55 8.61 6.87
N CYS A 249 -13.35 8.39 7.40
CA CYS A 249 -12.96 7.16 8.06
C CYS A 249 -12.92 7.37 9.58
N PRO A 250 -13.49 6.45 10.39
CA PRO A 250 -13.35 6.51 11.84
C PRO A 250 -11.90 6.31 12.28
N PHE A 251 -11.58 6.78 13.48
CA PHE A 251 -10.29 6.51 14.12
C PHE A 251 -10.43 5.25 14.97
N GLU A 252 -9.65 4.21 14.64
CA GLU A 252 -9.75 2.88 15.26
C GLU A 252 -8.46 2.50 16.00
N SER A 253 -7.28 2.83 15.45
CA SER A 253 -6.00 2.39 16.01
C SER A 253 -4.94 3.48 16.03
N LEU A 254 -4.35 3.70 17.20
CA LEU A 254 -3.20 4.57 17.43
C LEU A 254 -1.94 3.72 17.59
N ASP A 255 -1.00 3.87 16.66
CA ASP A 255 0.30 3.19 16.75
C ASP A 255 1.41 4.07 16.17
N SER A 256 2.66 3.63 16.35
CA SER A 256 3.81 4.22 15.67
C SER A 256 3.66 4.04 14.16
N ARG A 257 4.10 5.04 13.40
CA ARG A 257 4.11 4.98 11.93
C ARG A 257 5.50 4.59 11.48
N SER A 258 5.90 3.36 11.81
CA SER A 258 7.15 2.80 11.32
C SER A 258 7.13 2.70 9.80
N GLU A 259 8.29 2.50 9.21
CA GLU A 259 8.43 2.19 7.80
C GLU A 259 7.44 1.09 7.34
N GLY A 260 6.82 1.30 6.18
CA GLY A 260 5.81 0.39 5.62
C GLY A 260 4.42 0.48 6.26
N THR A 261 4.23 1.27 7.31
CA THR A 261 2.91 1.44 7.94
C THR A 261 1.91 2.07 6.97
N VAL A 262 0.72 1.45 6.86
CA VAL A 262 -0.41 2.00 6.12
C VAL A 262 -1.40 2.64 7.09
N ALA A 263 -1.79 3.88 6.80
CA ALA A 263 -2.68 4.65 7.67
C ALA A 263 -3.69 5.49 6.90
N ILE A 264 -4.89 5.66 7.45
CA ILE A 264 -5.89 6.59 6.90
C ILE A 264 -5.91 7.85 7.75
N ARG A 265 -5.90 9.02 7.10
CA ARG A 265 -6.13 10.28 7.80
C ARG A 265 -7.61 10.45 8.13
N THR A 266 -7.95 10.56 9.41
CA THR A 266 -9.35 10.58 9.88
C THR A 266 -9.89 11.98 10.14
N LYS A 267 -9.01 12.98 10.30
CA LYS A 267 -9.39 14.37 10.62
C LYS A 267 -8.50 15.42 9.95
N GLY A 268 -9.08 16.62 9.80
CA GLY A 268 -8.40 17.82 9.30
C GLY A 268 -8.31 17.87 7.76
N ILE A 269 -7.43 18.72 7.25
CA ILE A 269 -7.21 18.83 5.80
C ILE A 269 -6.68 17.49 5.28
N GLY A 270 -7.33 16.96 4.24
CA GLY A 270 -6.97 15.67 3.65
C GLY A 270 -7.53 14.44 4.38
N THR A 271 -8.61 14.58 5.15
CA THR A 271 -9.38 13.41 5.64
C THR A 271 -9.67 12.43 4.49
N GLY A 272 -9.60 11.13 4.77
CA GLY A 272 -9.85 10.04 3.82
C GLY A 272 -8.66 9.65 2.94
N ARG A 273 -7.56 10.42 2.98
CA ARG A 273 -6.31 10.08 2.28
C ARG A 273 -5.66 8.84 2.91
N ALA A 274 -5.16 7.94 2.07
CA ALA A 274 -4.42 6.76 2.49
C ALA A 274 -2.91 7.00 2.37
N PHE A 275 -2.17 6.76 3.45
CA PHE A 275 -0.73 6.99 3.54
C PHE A 275 0.00 5.65 3.64
N ILE A 276 1.18 5.58 3.00
CA ILE A 276 2.17 4.54 3.26
C ILE A 276 3.47 5.23 3.68
N SER A 277 3.98 4.90 4.87
CA SER A 277 5.23 5.47 5.41
C SER A 277 6.46 4.92 4.68
N LYS A 278 7.37 5.80 4.26
CA LYS A 278 8.71 5.46 3.74
C LYS A 278 9.79 5.40 4.83
N GLU A 279 9.55 6.06 5.97
CA GLU A 279 10.47 6.17 7.11
C GLU A 279 9.71 6.03 8.42
N ASP A 280 10.44 5.74 9.50
CA ASP A 280 9.89 5.77 10.84
C ASP A 280 9.42 7.17 11.24
N ARG A 281 8.19 7.22 11.74
CA ARG A 281 7.53 8.42 12.24
C ARG A 281 6.77 8.11 13.52
N THR A 282 6.65 9.12 14.38
CA THR A 282 5.84 9.02 15.59
C THR A 282 4.35 8.85 15.26
N SER A 283 3.62 8.28 16.22
CA SER A 283 2.17 8.18 16.18
C SER A 283 1.52 9.56 16.01
N SER A 284 0.29 9.57 15.49
CA SER A 284 -0.41 10.82 15.18
C SER A 284 -1.89 10.67 15.48
N ALA A 285 -2.45 11.63 16.23
CA ALA A 285 -3.86 11.61 16.63
C ALA A 285 -4.88 11.80 15.48
N VAL A 286 -4.40 12.02 14.25
CA VAL A 286 -5.23 12.17 13.04
C VAL A 286 -5.03 11.05 12.03
N HIS A 287 -4.17 10.07 12.32
CA HIS A 287 -3.93 8.90 11.46
C HIS A 287 -4.33 7.63 12.20
N SER A 288 -5.30 6.90 11.65
CA SER A 288 -5.65 5.56 12.12
C SER A 288 -4.80 4.55 11.37
N ILE A 289 -4.12 3.66 12.08
CA ILE A 289 -3.28 2.62 11.47
C ILE A 289 -4.17 1.47 11.02
N ILE A 290 -4.02 1.02 9.77
CA ILE A 290 -4.91 0.02 9.17
C ILE A 290 -4.19 -1.22 8.66
N GLY A 291 -2.87 -1.17 8.52
CA GLY A 291 -2.10 -2.29 7.97
C GLY A 291 -0.63 -1.96 7.82
N ASN A 292 0.13 -2.90 7.24
CA ASN A 292 1.54 -2.74 6.92
C ASN A 292 1.85 -3.34 5.55
N VAL A 293 2.79 -2.71 4.84
CA VAL A 293 3.40 -3.29 3.66
C VAL A 293 4.26 -4.49 4.09
N THR A 294 4.00 -5.66 3.52
CA THR A 294 4.72 -6.91 3.81
C THR A 294 5.67 -7.32 2.70
N LYS A 295 5.49 -6.80 1.48
CA LYS A 295 6.39 -7.00 0.33
C LYS A 295 6.44 -5.76 -0.56
N GLY A 296 7.57 -5.53 -1.21
CA GLY A 296 7.74 -4.45 -2.19
C GLY A 296 7.84 -3.05 -1.57
N LEU A 297 8.27 -2.94 -0.32
CA LEU A 297 8.52 -1.64 0.32
C LEU A 297 9.51 -0.78 -0.48
N GLU A 298 10.42 -1.43 -1.19
CA GLU A 298 11.32 -0.89 -2.20
C GLU A 298 10.58 -0.08 -3.26
N LEU A 299 9.48 -0.63 -3.78
CA LEU A 299 8.64 0.04 -4.77
C LEU A 299 7.95 1.27 -4.18
N VAL A 300 7.52 1.20 -2.91
CA VAL A 300 6.97 2.36 -2.18
C VAL A 300 8.00 3.48 -2.06
N LYS A 301 9.26 3.14 -1.74
CA LYS A 301 10.34 4.11 -1.61
C LYS A 301 10.69 4.79 -2.93
N LEU A 302 10.70 4.01 -4.02
CA LEU A 302 10.88 4.51 -5.39
C LEU A 302 9.74 5.39 -5.88
N ALA A 303 8.51 5.14 -5.43
CA ALA A 303 7.36 5.86 -5.95
C ALA A 303 7.44 7.38 -5.70
N GLU A 304 7.09 8.13 -6.75
CA GLU A 304 6.99 9.58 -6.77
C GLU A 304 5.55 9.98 -7.13
N ASN A 305 5.30 11.29 -7.13
CA ASN A 305 4.01 11.84 -7.55
C ASN A 305 3.64 11.33 -8.94
N THR A 306 2.37 11.00 -9.14
CA THR A 306 1.75 10.47 -10.37
C THR A 306 2.02 8.98 -10.68
N HIS A 307 2.92 8.31 -9.96
CA HIS A 307 3.13 6.88 -10.15
C HIS A 307 1.92 6.07 -9.66
N LYS A 308 1.67 4.95 -10.35
CA LYS A 308 0.68 3.95 -9.97
C LYS A 308 1.42 2.68 -9.57
N LEU A 309 1.15 2.15 -8.40
CA LEU A 309 1.77 0.91 -7.92
C LEU A 309 0.73 -0.19 -7.99
N GLU A 310 1.08 -1.35 -8.54
CA GLU A 310 0.25 -2.54 -8.37
C GLU A 310 0.26 -2.95 -6.90
N ILE A 311 -0.93 -3.19 -6.35
CA ILE A 311 -1.11 -3.52 -4.94
C ILE A 311 -1.93 -4.79 -4.77
N ARG A 312 -1.48 -5.65 -3.85
CA ARG A 312 -2.17 -6.85 -3.40
C ARG A 312 -2.48 -6.69 -1.91
N VAL A 313 -3.75 -6.82 -1.55
CA VAL A 313 -4.19 -6.60 -0.18
C VAL A 313 -4.70 -7.89 0.42
N ASN A 314 -4.32 -8.14 1.68
CA ASN A 314 -4.73 -9.28 2.45
C ASN A 314 -5.41 -8.81 3.76
N PRO A 315 -6.65 -9.25 4.04
CA PRO A 315 -7.48 -10.09 3.19
C PRO A 315 -7.96 -9.34 1.93
N GLN A 316 -8.28 -10.10 0.88
CA GLN A 316 -8.95 -9.53 -0.30
C GLN A 316 -10.38 -9.10 0.06
N GLN A 317 -10.81 -7.97 -0.51
CA GLN A 317 -12.16 -7.43 -0.29
C GLN A 317 -13.24 -8.48 -0.54
N VAL A 318 -14.22 -8.56 0.35
CA VAL A 318 -15.45 -9.34 0.16
C VAL A 318 -16.57 -8.37 -0.22
N MET A 319 -16.80 -8.26 -1.53
CA MET A 319 -17.81 -7.39 -2.12
C MET A 319 -18.79 -8.20 -2.96
N PHE A 320 -20.08 -8.14 -2.62
CA PHE A 320 -21.19 -8.76 -3.36
C PHE A 320 -22.06 -7.73 -4.10
N LEU A 321 -21.97 -6.45 -3.72
CA LEU A 321 -22.74 -5.38 -4.35
C LEU A 321 -22.48 -5.34 -5.87
N GLY A 322 -23.55 -5.29 -6.65
CA GLY A 322 -23.53 -5.26 -8.12
C GLY A 322 -23.43 -6.62 -8.79
N LEU A 323 -23.27 -7.72 -8.04
CA LEU A 323 -23.40 -9.08 -8.57
C LEU A 323 -24.87 -9.51 -8.60
N ASN A 324 -25.18 -10.49 -9.46
CA ASN A 324 -26.43 -11.21 -9.32
C ASN A 324 -26.34 -12.29 -8.23
N ILE A 325 -27.49 -12.82 -7.79
CA ILE A 325 -27.56 -13.82 -6.72
C ILE A 325 -26.79 -15.11 -7.06
N ASP A 326 -26.80 -15.57 -8.32
CA ASP A 326 -26.07 -16.78 -8.73
C ASP A 326 -24.55 -16.61 -8.61
N GLU A 327 -24.03 -15.52 -9.15
CA GLU A 327 -22.61 -15.13 -9.04
C GLU A 327 -22.19 -14.97 -7.57
N ALA A 328 -23.05 -14.37 -6.75
CA ALA A 328 -22.78 -14.19 -5.33
C ALA A 328 -22.74 -15.51 -4.56
N LYS A 329 -23.64 -16.45 -4.86
CA LYS A 329 -23.62 -17.81 -4.28
C LYS A 329 -22.32 -18.53 -4.64
N ALA A 330 -21.91 -18.48 -5.91
CA ALA A 330 -20.66 -19.10 -6.37
C ALA A 330 -19.43 -18.50 -5.66
N LYS A 331 -19.34 -17.18 -5.58
CA LYS A 331 -18.25 -16.45 -4.89
C LYS A 331 -18.24 -16.71 -3.38
N ALA A 332 -19.41 -16.79 -2.75
CA ALA A 332 -19.53 -17.12 -1.33
C ALA A 332 -19.06 -18.55 -1.05
N GLN A 333 -19.44 -19.51 -1.90
CA GLN A 333 -19.04 -20.91 -1.79
C GLN A 333 -17.52 -21.07 -1.92
N GLU A 334 -16.89 -20.42 -2.91
CA GLU A 334 -15.43 -20.44 -3.09
C GLU A 334 -14.69 -19.96 -1.83
N ARG A 335 -15.26 -18.97 -1.14
CA ARG A 335 -14.70 -18.38 0.08
C ARG A 335 -15.17 -19.04 1.38
N GLY A 336 -15.99 -20.10 1.30
CA GLY A 336 -16.54 -20.79 2.47
C GLY A 336 -17.45 -19.91 3.35
N LEU A 337 -18.20 -18.99 2.72
CA LEU A 337 -19.12 -18.06 3.37
C LEU A 337 -20.57 -18.55 3.22
N ALA A 338 -21.35 -18.45 4.29
CA ALA A 338 -22.80 -18.57 4.23
C ALA A 338 -23.42 -17.26 3.71
N ILE A 339 -24.39 -17.36 2.81
CA ILE A 339 -25.13 -16.21 2.28
C ILE A 339 -26.61 -16.32 2.64
N GLU A 340 -27.16 -15.26 3.25
CA GLU A 340 -28.59 -15.10 3.48
C GLU A 340 -29.12 -14.02 2.54
N ILE A 341 -30.27 -14.26 1.91
CA ILE A 341 -30.82 -13.38 0.89
C ILE A 341 -32.15 -12.84 1.40
N ASP A 342 -32.20 -11.52 1.53
CA ASP A 342 -33.42 -10.75 1.76
C ASP A 342 -33.91 -10.15 0.44
N GLY A 343 -35.23 -9.96 0.31
CA GLY A 343 -35.83 -9.40 -0.91
C GLY A 343 -36.00 -10.43 -2.04
N ASP A 344 -35.62 -10.04 -3.26
CA ASP A 344 -35.68 -10.91 -4.43
C ASP A 344 -34.54 -11.94 -4.39
N SER A 345 -34.89 -13.21 -4.42
CA SER A 345 -33.95 -14.34 -4.35
C SER A 345 -33.78 -15.08 -5.67
N SER A 346 -34.37 -14.56 -6.75
CA SER A 346 -34.14 -15.09 -8.09
C SER A 346 -32.67 -14.97 -8.47
N ASP A 347 -32.17 -15.93 -9.26
CA ASP A 347 -30.75 -16.00 -9.61
C ASP A 347 -30.25 -14.76 -10.38
N GLN A 348 -31.16 -14.06 -11.06
CA GLN A 348 -30.88 -12.81 -11.77
C GLN A 348 -31.01 -11.55 -10.90
N ALA A 349 -31.57 -11.64 -9.69
CA ALA A 349 -31.71 -10.48 -8.82
C ALA A 349 -30.35 -9.86 -8.50
N MET A 350 -30.29 -8.53 -8.50
CA MET A 350 -29.06 -7.77 -8.27
C MET A 350 -28.88 -7.45 -6.80
N ILE A 351 -27.67 -7.63 -6.27
CA ILE A 351 -27.36 -7.31 -4.88
C ILE A 351 -27.02 -5.83 -4.74
N VAL A 352 -27.69 -5.15 -3.81
CA VAL A 352 -27.52 -3.69 -3.63
C VAL A 352 -27.18 -3.26 -2.21
N GLU A 353 -27.36 -4.14 -1.22
CA GLU A 353 -26.87 -3.96 0.14
C GLU A 353 -26.30 -5.29 0.66
N GLN A 354 -25.32 -5.22 1.55
CA GLN A 354 -24.74 -6.36 2.25
C GLN A 354 -24.47 -6.00 3.72
N ASP A 355 -24.63 -6.97 4.61
CA ASP A 355 -24.34 -6.86 6.04
C ASP A 355 -23.71 -8.16 6.57
N PRO A 356 -22.58 -8.13 7.31
CA PRO A 356 -21.80 -6.96 7.69
C PRO A 356 -21.20 -6.20 6.49
N LYS A 357 -20.89 -4.92 6.70
CA LYS A 357 -20.35 -4.05 5.64
C LYS A 357 -18.87 -4.26 5.39
N THR A 358 -18.13 -4.71 6.40
CA THR A 358 -16.67 -4.82 6.32
C THR A 358 -16.26 -6.25 5.97
N THR A 359 -15.22 -6.35 5.15
CA THR A 359 -14.57 -7.61 4.77
C THR A 359 -14.14 -8.40 6.00
N MET A 360 -13.57 -7.72 7.01
CA MET A 360 -13.10 -8.33 8.26
C MET A 360 -14.24 -9.00 9.02
N GLU A 361 -15.39 -8.34 9.17
CA GLU A 361 -16.55 -8.91 9.88
C GLU A 361 -17.17 -10.07 9.12
N ILE A 362 -17.27 -9.99 7.78
CA ILE A 362 -17.81 -11.08 6.95
C ILE A 362 -16.94 -12.33 7.10
N LEU A 363 -15.60 -12.19 7.00
CA LEU A 363 -14.67 -13.30 7.14
C LEU A 363 -14.69 -13.89 8.56
N LYS A 364 -14.76 -13.03 9.58
CA LYS A 364 -14.85 -13.44 10.99
C LYS A 364 -16.14 -14.22 11.28
N ASN A 365 -17.28 -13.75 10.77
CA ASN A 365 -18.58 -14.37 10.98
C ASN A 365 -18.83 -15.56 10.03
N LYS A 366 -18.03 -15.69 8.97
CA LYS A 366 -18.20 -16.63 7.86
C LYS A 366 -19.60 -16.56 7.24
N LYS A 367 -20.22 -15.39 7.28
CA LYS A 367 -21.61 -15.17 6.91
C LYS A 367 -21.84 -13.74 6.45
N VAL A 368 -22.71 -13.58 5.46
CA VAL A 368 -23.19 -12.30 4.96
C VAL A 368 -24.68 -12.38 4.63
N SER A 369 -25.43 -11.35 4.96
CA SER A 369 -26.81 -11.13 4.51
C SER A 369 -26.79 -10.11 3.37
N VAL A 370 -27.53 -10.35 2.30
CA VAL A 370 -27.58 -9.49 1.12
C VAL A 370 -29.02 -9.12 0.76
N LEU A 371 -29.24 -7.91 0.25
CA LEU A 371 -30.53 -7.49 -0.29
C LEU A 371 -30.53 -7.62 -1.82
N GLY A 372 -31.33 -8.56 -2.33
CA GLY A 372 -31.57 -8.73 -3.76
C GLY A 372 -32.76 -7.89 -4.24
N ILE A 373 -32.62 -7.27 -5.41
CA ILE A 373 -33.69 -6.51 -6.07
C ILE A 373 -33.84 -6.95 -7.54
N PRO A 374 -35.01 -6.71 -8.16
CA PRO A 374 -35.18 -6.92 -9.59
C PRO A 374 -34.15 -6.14 -10.43
N PRO A 375 -33.59 -6.72 -11.52
CA PRO A 375 -32.61 -6.05 -12.39
C PRO A 375 -33.06 -4.72 -12.99
N ASP A 376 -34.38 -4.52 -13.15
CA ASP A 376 -34.97 -3.30 -13.68
C ASP A 376 -34.80 -2.10 -12.73
N LEU A 377 -34.47 -2.33 -11.47
CA LEU A 377 -34.21 -1.28 -10.48
C LEU A 377 -32.73 -0.88 -10.38
N LEU A 378 -31.83 -1.52 -11.15
CA LEU A 378 -30.42 -1.14 -11.27
C LEU A 378 -30.15 -0.50 -12.65
N LEU A 379 -29.67 0.74 -12.64
CA LEU A 379 -29.30 1.50 -13.83
C LEU A 379 -27.78 1.53 -14.05
N HIS A 380 -27.38 1.48 -15.31
CA HIS A 380 -25.98 1.59 -15.74
C HIS A 380 -25.71 2.99 -16.26
N ILE A 381 -24.69 3.64 -15.69
CA ILE A 381 -24.37 5.04 -15.99
C ILE A 381 -22.95 5.16 -16.53
N LYS A 382 -22.83 5.83 -17.68
CA LYS A 382 -21.55 6.26 -18.23
C LYS A 382 -21.33 7.73 -17.90
N PHE A 383 -20.31 8.02 -17.08
CA PHE A 383 -19.97 9.38 -16.67
C PHE A 383 -19.06 10.10 -17.68
N TYR A 384 -19.22 11.42 -17.79
CA TYR A 384 -18.40 12.28 -18.65
C TYR A 384 -17.30 12.99 -17.84
N TYR A 385 -16.33 12.21 -17.34
CA TYR A 385 -15.25 12.72 -16.47
C TYR A 385 -14.41 13.84 -17.10
N ASP A 386 -14.33 13.88 -18.42
CA ASP A 386 -13.65 14.92 -19.20
C ASP A 386 -14.42 16.26 -19.23
N LYS A 387 -15.74 16.21 -19.03
CA LYS A 387 -16.62 17.39 -19.14
C LYS A 387 -17.10 17.92 -17.80
N ALA A 388 -17.42 17.03 -16.85
CA ALA A 388 -18.00 17.40 -15.57
C ALA A 388 -17.34 16.77 -14.32
N PRO A 389 -15.99 16.76 -14.20
CA PRO A 389 -15.29 16.07 -13.13
C PRO A 389 -15.69 16.49 -11.71
N ILE A 390 -15.98 17.79 -11.48
CA ILE A 390 -16.30 18.29 -10.14
C ILE A 390 -17.69 17.79 -9.71
N THR A 391 -18.67 17.89 -10.61
CA THR A 391 -20.05 17.48 -10.36
C THR A 391 -20.17 15.96 -10.25
N ILE A 392 -19.42 15.21 -11.05
CA ILE A 392 -19.35 13.74 -10.94
C ILE A 392 -18.80 13.32 -9.57
N GLU A 393 -17.71 13.94 -9.11
CA GLU A 393 -17.16 13.64 -7.77
C GLU A 393 -18.15 13.96 -6.65
N TYR A 394 -18.91 15.06 -6.76
CA TYR A 394 -20.00 15.36 -5.84
C TYR A 394 -21.05 14.24 -5.80
N LEU A 395 -21.51 13.78 -6.97
CA LEU A 395 -22.51 12.73 -7.07
C LEU A 395 -21.99 11.42 -6.48
N ARG A 396 -20.77 11.04 -6.84
CA ARG A 396 -20.15 9.80 -6.37
C ARG A 396 -19.97 9.80 -4.85
N HIS A 397 -19.61 10.94 -4.26
CA HIS A 397 -19.62 11.11 -2.81
C HIS A 397 -21.03 10.93 -2.22
N ALA A 398 -22.00 11.67 -2.74
CA ALA A 398 -23.36 11.69 -2.19
C ALA A 398 -24.06 10.32 -2.25
N LEU A 399 -23.72 9.50 -3.24
CA LEU A 399 -24.26 8.14 -3.43
C LEU A 399 -23.32 7.03 -2.91
N LYS A 400 -22.16 7.41 -2.36
CA LYS A 400 -21.08 6.53 -1.89
C LYS A 400 -20.46 5.63 -2.96
N LEU A 401 -20.56 6.00 -4.23
CA LEU A 401 -19.95 5.24 -5.33
C LEU A 401 -18.41 5.19 -5.29
N LYS A 402 -17.80 6.06 -4.47
CA LYS A 402 -16.36 6.04 -4.21
C LYS A 402 -15.95 4.80 -3.39
N GLU A 403 -16.76 4.44 -2.39
CA GLU A 403 -16.48 3.32 -1.48
C GLU A 403 -17.08 1.99 -1.98
N ARG A 404 -18.22 2.04 -2.68
CA ARG A 404 -18.97 0.87 -3.15
C ARG A 404 -19.35 0.96 -4.63
N PRO A 405 -19.57 -0.16 -5.33
CA PRO A 405 -19.91 -0.15 -6.76
C PRO A 405 -21.34 0.31 -7.05
N VAL A 406 -22.26 0.18 -6.08
CA VAL A 406 -23.68 0.49 -6.25
C VAL A 406 -24.13 1.58 -5.29
N GLY A 407 -24.90 2.55 -5.79
CA GLY A 407 -25.41 3.69 -5.04
C GLY A 407 -26.94 3.82 -5.10
N PRO A 408 -27.64 4.00 -3.97
CA PRO A 408 -29.09 4.18 -3.94
C PRO A 408 -29.48 5.60 -4.32
N LEU A 409 -30.50 5.74 -5.16
CA LEU A 409 -31.00 6.99 -5.68
C LEU A 409 -32.52 7.06 -5.48
N SER A 410 -32.95 7.88 -4.51
CA SER A 410 -34.37 7.99 -4.14
C SER A 410 -35.10 8.93 -5.10
N VAL A 411 -36.21 8.44 -5.66
CA VAL A 411 -37.06 9.19 -6.59
C VAL A 411 -37.84 10.23 -5.80
N PHE A 412 -37.50 11.50 -6.02
CA PHE A 412 -38.12 12.63 -5.35
C PHE A 412 -39.42 13.06 -6.03
N PHE A 413 -39.41 13.15 -7.36
CA PHE A 413 -40.57 13.60 -8.13
C PHE A 413 -40.47 13.13 -9.58
N THR A 414 -41.59 12.78 -10.19
CA THR A 414 -41.70 12.48 -11.62
C THR A 414 -42.66 13.49 -12.25
N TYR A 415 -42.23 14.16 -13.32
CA TYR A 415 -43.05 15.14 -14.03
C TYR A 415 -42.79 15.07 -15.53
N GLU A 416 -43.86 14.88 -16.31
CA GLU A 416 -43.78 14.70 -17.78
C GLU A 416 -42.71 13.66 -18.16
N ASN A 417 -41.64 14.10 -18.81
CA ASN A 417 -40.52 13.29 -19.26
C ASN A 417 -39.29 13.39 -18.34
N THR A 418 -39.41 14.00 -17.16
CA THR A 418 -38.30 14.28 -16.24
C THR A 418 -38.48 13.53 -14.92
N ILE A 419 -37.44 12.83 -14.49
CA ILE A 419 -37.38 12.14 -13.20
C ILE A 419 -36.33 12.83 -12.34
N LEU A 420 -36.76 13.30 -11.17
CA LEU A 420 -35.92 14.00 -10.21
C LEU A 420 -35.64 13.11 -9.01
N PHE A 421 -34.40 13.18 -8.55
CA PHE A 421 -33.91 12.40 -7.43
C PHE A 421 -33.26 13.31 -6.40
N LYS A 422 -33.30 12.85 -5.16
CA LYS A 422 -32.58 13.47 -4.05
C LYS A 422 -31.60 12.49 -3.45
N THR A 423 -30.44 13.00 -3.08
CA THR A 423 -29.46 12.25 -2.33
C THR A 423 -29.98 12.07 -0.89
N ILE A 424 -29.84 10.87 -0.34
CA ILE A 424 -30.31 10.53 1.01
C ILE A 424 -29.54 11.33 2.07
N LYS A 425 -28.26 11.63 1.80
CA LYS A 425 -27.46 12.59 2.56
C LYS A 425 -27.36 13.88 1.77
N ARG A 426 -27.69 15.02 2.38
CA ARG A 426 -27.21 16.31 1.87
C ARG A 426 -25.69 16.29 2.02
N ALA A 427 -24.97 16.49 0.92
CA ALA A 427 -23.53 16.70 0.96
C ALA A 427 -23.25 18.10 1.55
N GLU A 428 -23.51 18.27 2.85
CA GLU A 428 -23.26 19.51 3.57
C GLU A 428 -21.74 19.72 3.64
N GLY A 429 -21.25 20.70 2.87
CA GLY A 429 -19.85 21.13 2.89
C GLY A 429 -18.94 20.53 1.82
N TYR A 430 -19.45 19.74 0.87
CA TYR A 430 -18.62 19.16 -0.20
C TYR A 430 -18.79 19.93 -1.52
N LYS A 431 -17.71 20.57 -1.98
CA LYS A 431 -17.48 21.26 -3.27
C LYS A 431 -18.62 22.15 -3.79
N GLU A 432 -18.32 23.41 -4.06
CA GLU A 432 -19.26 24.29 -4.75
C GLU A 432 -19.61 23.70 -6.14
N LEU A 433 -20.91 23.48 -6.40
CA LEU A 433 -21.39 23.01 -7.70
C LEU A 433 -21.47 24.17 -8.69
N MET A 434 -20.30 24.58 -9.19
CA MET A 434 -20.20 25.59 -10.23
C MET A 434 -20.80 25.08 -11.55
N PRO A 435 -21.30 25.98 -12.42
CA PRO A 435 -21.69 25.60 -13.78
C PRO A 435 -20.55 24.88 -14.50
N GLU A 436 -20.82 23.65 -14.96
CA GLU A 436 -19.86 22.72 -15.53
C GLU A 436 -20.60 21.83 -16.55
N ASN A 437 -20.15 21.77 -17.81
CA ASN A 437 -20.84 21.03 -18.88
C ASN A 437 -22.36 21.32 -18.96
N THR A 438 -22.74 22.60 -18.95
CA THR A 438 -24.14 23.00 -19.08
C THR A 438 -24.63 22.82 -20.51
N PRO A 439 -25.88 22.37 -20.75
CA PRO A 439 -26.46 22.30 -22.09
C PRO A 439 -26.46 23.67 -22.79
N SER A 440 -26.41 23.69 -24.12
CA SER A 440 -26.53 24.92 -24.92
C SER A 440 -27.84 24.96 -25.70
N ASP A 441 -28.19 23.86 -26.38
CA ASP A 441 -29.28 23.84 -27.35
C ASP A 441 -30.31 22.75 -27.06
N LYS A 442 -29.85 21.53 -26.76
CA LYS A 442 -30.71 20.37 -26.61
C LYS A 442 -30.12 19.36 -25.63
N VAL A 443 -30.99 18.76 -24.84
CA VAL A 443 -30.71 17.61 -23.98
C VAL A 443 -31.23 16.36 -24.70
N ILE A 444 -30.44 15.30 -24.67
CA ILE A 444 -30.79 14.02 -25.31
C ILE A 444 -31.44 13.09 -24.28
N ALA A 445 -32.41 12.29 -24.73
CA ALA A 445 -33.00 11.24 -23.92
C ALA A 445 -31.95 10.32 -23.25
N GLY A 446 -32.08 10.14 -21.94
CA GLY A 446 -31.20 9.38 -21.07
C GLY A 446 -30.06 10.20 -20.46
N GLU A 447 -29.88 11.47 -20.82
CA GLU A 447 -28.89 12.33 -20.18
C GLU A 447 -29.23 12.58 -18.71
N MET A 448 -28.20 12.47 -17.88
CA MET A 448 -28.26 12.70 -16.45
C MET A 448 -27.57 14.03 -16.13
N GLY A 449 -28.22 14.83 -15.29
CA GLY A 449 -27.69 16.11 -14.85
C GLY A 449 -27.87 16.35 -13.36
N VAL A 450 -27.07 17.28 -12.83
CA VAL A 450 -27.19 17.78 -11.45
C VAL A 450 -27.38 19.29 -11.50
N THR A 451 -28.33 19.78 -10.72
CA THR A 451 -28.59 21.21 -10.62
C THR A 451 -27.40 21.90 -9.95
N ASN A 452 -26.86 22.92 -10.60
CA ASN A 452 -25.72 23.69 -10.13
C ASN A 452 -26.16 24.92 -9.30
N GLN A 453 -25.20 25.70 -8.80
CA GLN A 453 -25.44 26.85 -7.92
C GLN A 453 -26.20 28.02 -8.57
N ALA A 454 -26.43 28.01 -9.88
CA ALA A 454 -27.30 29.00 -10.53
C ALA A 454 -28.80 28.77 -10.21
N SER A 455 -29.18 27.62 -9.63
CA SER A 455 -30.51 27.40 -9.05
C SER A 455 -30.49 27.50 -7.52
N ARG A 456 -31.65 27.88 -6.95
CA ARG A 456 -31.87 27.92 -5.50
C ARG A 456 -31.85 26.53 -4.84
N GLN A 457 -32.09 25.47 -5.61
CA GLN A 457 -32.12 24.08 -5.13
C GLN A 457 -31.02 23.25 -5.81
N TYR A 458 -29.77 23.66 -5.67
CA TYR A 458 -28.62 22.92 -6.20
C TYR A 458 -28.48 21.53 -5.56
N GLY A 459 -27.88 20.59 -6.30
CA GLY A 459 -27.69 19.20 -5.88
C GLY A 459 -28.87 18.27 -6.18
N ILE A 460 -29.94 18.75 -6.83
CA ILE A 460 -30.99 17.88 -7.37
C ILE A 460 -30.45 17.14 -8.59
N ILE A 461 -30.67 15.84 -8.63
CA ILE A 461 -30.29 14.97 -9.75
C ILE A 461 -31.51 14.80 -10.64
N GLY A 462 -31.31 14.83 -11.95
CA GLY A 462 -32.39 14.70 -12.91
C GLY A 462 -31.98 13.84 -14.09
N ILE A 463 -32.92 13.03 -14.58
CA ILE A 463 -32.77 12.27 -15.82
C ILE A 463 -33.97 12.57 -16.70
N LYS A 464 -33.72 12.74 -18.01
CA LYS A 464 -34.77 12.98 -19.00
C LYS A 464 -35.01 11.76 -19.85
N ASN A 465 -36.28 11.38 -20.03
CA ASN A 465 -36.68 10.22 -20.82
C ASN A 465 -36.82 10.55 -22.32
N GLU A 466 -36.94 11.83 -22.65
CA GLU A 466 -37.09 12.32 -24.02
C GLU A 466 -36.16 13.51 -24.27
N ASP A 467 -35.95 13.82 -25.53
CA ASP A 467 -35.20 14.97 -25.97
C ASP A 467 -35.90 16.29 -25.55
N ASP A 468 -35.14 17.31 -25.15
CA ASP A 468 -35.69 18.61 -24.74
C ASP A 468 -34.81 19.79 -25.16
N GLU A 469 -35.42 20.78 -25.82
CA GLU A 469 -34.76 21.98 -26.38
C GLU A 469 -34.90 23.22 -25.47
N ARG A 470 -35.52 23.09 -24.30
CA ARG A 470 -35.87 24.21 -23.39
C ARG A 470 -35.28 24.05 -21.99
N TYR A 471 -35.24 22.83 -21.45
CA TYR A 471 -34.88 22.57 -20.06
C TYR A 471 -33.88 21.41 -19.91
N GLY A 472 -32.97 21.55 -18.95
CA GLY A 472 -31.99 20.55 -18.54
C GLY A 472 -32.63 19.25 -18.03
N PRO A 473 -31.84 18.18 -17.79
CA PRO A 473 -32.33 16.95 -17.16
C PRO A 473 -32.99 17.14 -15.80
N THR A 474 -32.70 18.24 -15.11
CA THR A 474 -33.27 18.55 -13.78
C THR A 474 -34.55 19.39 -13.86
N GLY A 475 -35.07 19.65 -15.06
CA GLY A 475 -36.22 20.54 -15.28
C GLY A 475 -35.89 22.03 -15.14
N GLU A 476 -34.65 22.37 -14.80
CA GLU A 476 -34.15 23.73 -14.70
C GLU A 476 -33.71 24.27 -16.08
N LYS A 477 -33.46 25.58 -16.18
CA LYS A 477 -32.85 26.17 -17.38
C LYS A 477 -31.47 25.56 -17.63
N PHE A 478 -31.05 25.48 -18.89
CA PHE A 478 -29.77 24.89 -19.28
C PHE A 478 -28.57 25.38 -18.47
N HIS A 479 -28.42 26.69 -18.25
CA HIS A 479 -27.31 27.23 -17.47
C HIS A 479 -27.29 26.79 -15.99
N SER A 480 -28.40 26.26 -15.48
CA SER A 480 -28.58 25.80 -14.09
C SER A 480 -28.39 24.29 -13.90
N THR A 481 -28.05 23.55 -14.96
CA THR A 481 -27.85 22.10 -14.89
C THR A 481 -26.52 21.71 -15.49
N ASN A 482 -25.74 20.91 -14.75
CA ASN A 482 -24.52 20.30 -15.23
C ASN A 482 -24.82 18.91 -15.77
N ILE A 483 -24.52 18.63 -17.04
CA ILE A 483 -24.62 17.27 -17.60
C ILE A 483 -23.43 16.45 -17.12
N ILE A 484 -23.68 15.31 -16.50
CA ILE A 484 -22.64 14.49 -15.88
C ILE A 484 -22.44 13.14 -16.55
N GLY A 485 -23.38 12.72 -17.40
CA GLY A 485 -23.32 11.41 -18.03
C GLY A 485 -24.65 11.03 -18.67
N ARG A 486 -24.77 9.73 -18.94
CA ARG A 486 -25.95 9.15 -19.56
C ARG A 486 -26.29 7.80 -18.94
N VAL A 487 -27.58 7.55 -18.77
CA VAL A 487 -28.12 6.22 -18.45
C VAL A 487 -28.19 5.39 -19.72
N ILE A 488 -27.53 4.23 -19.71
CA ILE A 488 -27.42 3.34 -20.86
C ILE A 488 -28.74 2.59 -21.10
N ASP A 489 -29.38 2.17 -20.01
CA ASP A 489 -30.63 1.42 -19.95
C ASP A 489 -31.81 2.32 -19.53
N ALA A 490 -31.93 3.48 -20.19
CA ALA A 490 -32.92 4.52 -19.86
C ALA A 490 -34.38 4.03 -20.00
N GLU A 491 -34.64 2.95 -20.72
CA GLU A 491 -35.96 2.34 -20.81
C GLU A 491 -36.51 1.85 -19.47
N LYS A 492 -35.63 1.47 -18.53
CA LYS A 492 -36.01 1.03 -17.16
C LYS A 492 -36.67 2.14 -16.35
N LEU A 493 -36.43 3.40 -16.72
CA LEU A 493 -37.00 4.57 -16.04
C LEU A 493 -38.51 4.72 -16.26
N LYS A 494 -39.10 4.04 -17.26
CA LYS A 494 -40.53 4.15 -17.58
C LYS A 494 -41.44 3.57 -16.51
N SER A 495 -40.95 2.60 -15.73
CA SER A 495 -41.70 1.94 -14.65
C SER A 495 -41.50 2.58 -13.28
N VAL A 496 -40.66 3.63 -13.19
CA VAL A 496 -40.27 4.24 -11.92
C VAL A 496 -41.32 5.25 -11.45
N SER A 497 -41.73 5.13 -10.19
CA SER A 497 -42.72 5.98 -9.55
C SER A 497 -42.12 6.82 -8.42
N GLN A 498 -42.81 7.91 -8.07
CA GLN A 498 -42.41 8.75 -6.95
C GLN A 498 -42.38 7.94 -5.64
N GLY A 499 -41.28 8.04 -4.89
CA GLY A 499 -41.07 7.30 -3.64
C GLY A 499 -40.25 6.02 -3.80
N ASP A 500 -40.04 5.55 -5.03
CA ASP A 500 -39.20 4.38 -5.29
C ASP A 500 -37.71 4.68 -4.98
N ILE A 501 -36.97 3.61 -4.70
CA ILE A 501 -35.51 3.64 -4.62
C ILE A 501 -35.00 2.82 -5.78
N ILE A 502 -34.30 3.47 -6.69
CA ILE A 502 -33.52 2.81 -7.72
C ILE A 502 -32.04 2.82 -7.32
N TYR A 503 -31.25 2.01 -7.99
CA TYR A 503 -29.82 1.89 -7.73
C TYR A 503 -29.06 2.19 -9.01
N ILE A 504 -27.86 2.72 -8.86
CA ILE A 504 -27.00 3.06 -9.98
C ILE A 504 -25.64 2.38 -9.84
N THR A 505 -25.08 1.95 -10.95
CA THR A 505 -23.71 1.48 -11.07
C THR A 505 -23.01 2.18 -12.22
N GLU A 506 -21.72 2.43 -12.06
CA GLU A 506 -20.86 3.01 -13.08
C GLU A 506 -20.43 1.94 -14.10
N VAL A 507 -20.41 2.28 -15.38
CA VAL A 507 -19.85 1.45 -16.47
C VAL A 507 -18.88 2.28 -17.31
N ASP A 508 -17.84 1.63 -17.84
CA ASP A 508 -16.76 2.27 -18.60
C ASP A 508 -17.16 2.76 -20.00
#